data_AF-A0A9P5Q4K0-F1
#
_entry.id   AF-A0A9P5Q4K0-F1
#
_cell.length_a   1.000
_cell.length_b   1.000
_cell.length_c   1.000
_cell.angle_alpha   90.00
_cell.angle_beta   90.00
_cell.angle_gamma   90.00
#
_symmetry.space_group_name_H-M   'P 1'
#
loop_
_entity.id
_entity.type
_entity.pdbx_description
1 polymer ?
#
loop_
_entity_poly.entity_id
_entity_poly.type
_entity_poly.pdbx_seq_one_letter_code
_entity_poly.pdbx_strand_id
1 'polypeptide(L)'
;MSTSTPSTIMPSTISSTKCNQCSANADPGFKSCTKCRSRKKQARENKALTASKNHSSKGSSAKLVAAAPTLKRKSAEEDGSMPAKKMKRHSTAGSHTTSESSRNDPMAFGFEFQTSSDLYKNLKKYARKNARINYKACHSIVADPAWDLEKRAQLVARDIRKISHISFNHKMTAAPAMQSQMFHTLRFRCTCASSTAESSEAVLKQGNQDMSKNSNPCTGEIEVTAMEDNRHSLGFPGQQIRVHIRH
;
A
#
# COMPACT_ATOMS: atom_id res chain seq x y z
N MET A 1 -24.22 18.34 58.71
CA MET A 1 -23.25 18.82 57.71
C MET A 1 -21.90 18.26 58.11
N SER A 2 -21.44 17.21 57.41
CA SER A 2 -20.22 16.47 57.78
C SER A 2 -19.19 16.65 56.68
N THR A 3 -18.12 17.38 56.99
CA THR A 3 -17.00 17.67 56.09
C THR A 3 -15.97 16.54 56.18
N SER A 4 -15.88 15.73 55.12
CA SER A 4 -14.85 14.71 54.95
C SER A 4 -13.57 15.33 54.37
N THR A 5 -12.46 15.12 55.06
CA THR A 5 -11.11 15.55 54.67
C THR A 5 -10.54 14.68 53.54
N PRO A 6 -9.82 15.26 52.55
CA PRO A 6 -9.21 14.51 51.47
C PRO A 6 -7.88 13.86 51.90
N SER A 7 -7.80 12.53 51.77
CA SER A 7 -6.59 11.74 51.98
C SER A 7 -5.53 12.05 50.92
N THR A 8 -4.38 12.57 51.34
CA THR A 8 -3.19 12.76 50.50
C THR A 8 -2.54 11.41 50.19
N ILE A 9 -2.58 11.00 48.93
CA ILE A 9 -1.92 9.79 48.43
C ILE A 9 -0.43 10.09 48.25
N MET A 10 0.43 9.41 49.03
CA MET A 10 1.88 9.45 48.86
C MET A 10 2.27 8.71 47.57
N PRO A 11 3.13 9.28 46.69
CA PRO A 11 3.56 8.62 45.48
C PRO A 11 4.50 7.45 45.81
N SER A 12 4.06 6.25 45.45
CA SER A 12 4.85 5.01 45.54
C SER A 12 6.17 5.19 44.79
N THR A 13 7.29 4.81 45.44
CA THR A 13 8.63 4.79 44.84
C THR A 13 8.67 3.81 43.67
N ILE A 14 8.46 4.31 42.46
CA ILE A 14 8.58 3.55 41.22
C ILE A 14 10.04 3.14 41.07
N SER A 15 10.32 1.85 41.17
CA SER A 15 11.65 1.28 40.94
C SER A 15 12.14 1.69 39.54
N SER A 16 13.32 2.31 39.49
CA SER A 16 13.89 2.83 38.25
C SER A 16 14.31 1.67 37.33
N THR A 17 13.48 1.32 36.36
CA THR A 17 13.81 0.31 35.35
C THR A 17 14.95 0.81 34.46
N LYS A 18 16.07 0.08 34.37
CA LYS A 18 17.17 0.40 33.45
C LYS A 18 16.85 -0.09 32.04
N CYS A 19 17.32 0.63 31.03
CA CYS A 19 17.15 0.25 29.64
C CYS A 19 18.05 -0.92 29.26
N ASN A 20 17.48 -2.00 28.72
CA ASN A 20 18.24 -3.20 28.31
C ASN A 20 19.25 -2.95 27.17
N GLN A 21 19.17 -1.82 26.46
CA GLN A 21 20.02 -1.52 25.29
C GLN A 21 21.21 -0.60 25.63
N CYS A 22 21.08 0.24 26.65
CA CYS A 22 22.11 1.24 26.98
C CYS A 22 22.31 1.48 28.48
N SER A 23 21.64 0.69 29.32
CA SER A 23 21.70 0.72 30.78
C SER A 23 21.32 2.05 31.45
N ALA A 24 20.86 3.05 30.69
CA ALA A 24 20.35 4.31 31.22
C ALA A 24 18.99 4.11 31.91
N ASN A 25 18.67 4.97 32.88
CA ASN A 25 17.35 4.96 33.53
C ASN A 25 16.26 5.21 32.48
N ALA A 26 15.25 4.35 32.43
CA ALA A 26 14.12 4.49 31.53
C ALA A 26 13.13 5.52 32.10
N ASP A 27 12.55 6.33 31.21
CA ASP A 27 11.50 7.27 31.59
C ASP A 27 10.24 6.49 32.04
N PRO A 28 9.64 6.85 33.19
CA PRO A 28 8.40 6.23 33.62
C PRO A 28 7.32 6.45 32.57
N GLY A 29 6.62 5.37 32.18
CA GLY A 29 5.54 5.40 31.19
C GLY A 29 5.95 5.15 29.73
N PHE A 30 7.25 5.02 29.41
CA PHE A 30 7.70 4.77 28.03
C PHE A 30 8.35 3.39 27.85
N LYS A 31 7.98 2.69 26.77
CA LYS A 31 8.57 1.37 26.39
C LYS A 31 10.03 1.44 25.91
N SER A 32 10.59 2.64 25.75
CA SER A 32 11.95 2.85 25.25
C SER A 32 12.57 4.06 25.92
N CYS A 33 13.85 3.98 26.31
CA CYS A 33 14.53 5.13 26.93
C CYS A 33 14.77 6.26 25.91
N THR A 34 14.83 7.49 26.42
CA THR A 34 15.11 8.70 25.66
C THR A 34 16.39 8.60 24.83
N LYS A 35 17.45 8.01 25.39
CA LYS A 35 18.75 7.84 24.70
C LYS A 35 18.65 6.92 23.48
N CYS A 36 17.99 5.76 23.59
CA CYS A 36 17.83 4.86 22.45
C CYS A 36 16.87 5.44 21.41
N ARG A 37 15.84 6.17 21.85
CA ARG A 37 14.88 6.83 20.96
C ARG A 37 15.54 7.95 20.14
N SER A 38 16.37 8.78 20.77
CA SER A 38 17.16 9.83 20.09
C SER A 38 18.19 9.24 19.13
N ARG A 39 18.92 8.19 19.53
CA ARG A 39 19.88 7.50 18.65
C ARG A 39 19.20 6.90 17.40
N LYS A 40 18.01 6.33 17.55
CA LYS A 40 17.21 5.79 16.44
C LYS A 40 16.67 6.89 15.52
N LYS A 41 16.33 8.07 16.07
CA LYS A 41 15.94 9.25 15.30
C LYS A 41 17.12 9.77 14.45
N GLN A 42 18.29 9.97 15.07
CA GLN A 42 19.51 10.38 14.36
C GLN A 42 19.92 9.39 13.25
N ALA A 43 19.82 8.08 13.50
CA ALA A 43 20.11 7.07 12.48
C ALA A 43 19.17 7.17 11.26
N ARG A 44 17.89 7.55 11.46
CA ARG A 44 16.93 7.78 10.37
C ARG A 44 17.24 9.06 9.60
N GLU A 45 17.61 10.14 10.29
CA GLU A 45 18.01 11.41 9.68
C GLU A 45 19.27 11.24 8.82
N ASN A 46 20.31 10.57 9.35
CA ASN A 46 21.53 10.27 8.60
C ASN A 46 21.25 9.40 7.36
N LYS A 47 20.32 8.42 7.46
CA LYS A 47 19.93 7.59 6.32
C LYS A 47 19.15 8.38 5.25
N ALA A 48 18.36 9.38 5.65
CA ALA A 48 17.68 10.25 4.72
C ALA A 48 18.67 11.15 3.96
N LEU A 49 19.65 11.73 4.68
CA LEU A 49 20.69 12.58 4.07
C LEU A 49 21.56 11.82 3.06
N THR A 50 21.92 10.55 3.35
CA THR A 50 22.71 9.73 2.41
C THR A 50 21.88 9.31 1.18
N ALA A 51 20.58 9.06 1.34
CA ALA A 51 19.70 8.74 0.21
C ALA A 51 19.55 9.93 -0.77
N SER A 52 19.52 11.17 -0.28
CA SER A 52 19.42 12.37 -1.13
C SER A 52 20.69 12.64 -1.95
N LYS A 53 21.88 12.35 -1.42
CA LYS A 53 23.14 12.56 -2.15
C LYS A 53 23.30 11.65 -3.37
N ASN A 54 22.76 10.42 -3.32
CA ASN A 54 22.87 9.48 -4.43
C ASN A 54 21.92 9.76 -5.61
N HIS A 55 20.95 10.67 -5.44
CA HIS A 55 20.00 11.02 -6.51
C HIS A 55 20.38 12.27 -7.31
N SER A 56 21.39 13.05 -6.90
CA SER A 56 21.79 14.31 -7.57
C SER A 56 22.97 14.19 -8.56
N SER A 57 23.59 13.02 -8.74
CA SER A 57 24.76 12.88 -9.62
C SER A 57 24.49 12.28 -11.01
N LYS A 58 23.23 12.23 -11.47
CA LYS A 58 22.87 11.88 -12.86
C LYS A 58 22.25 13.09 -13.57
N GLY A 59 23.07 14.14 -13.72
CA GLY A 59 22.79 15.31 -14.55
C GLY A 59 23.88 15.48 -15.59
N SER A 60 23.58 15.05 -16.81
CA SER A 60 24.02 15.56 -18.11
C SER A 60 25.42 16.19 -18.24
N SER A 61 26.35 15.43 -18.82
CA SER A 61 27.40 16.00 -19.67
C SER A 61 27.60 15.08 -20.87
N ALA A 62 27.01 15.47 -22.00
CA ALA A 62 27.30 14.90 -23.29
C ALA A 62 28.73 15.28 -23.68
N LYS A 63 29.61 14.28 -23.85
CA LYS A 63 30.93 14.49 -24.46
C LYS A 63 31.16 13.41 -25.52
N LEU A 64 31.49 13.91 -26.71
CA LEU A 64 31.77 13.20 -27.95
C LEU A 64 32.93 12.19 -27.82
N VAL A 65 32.72 11.05 -28.48
CA VAL A 65 33.65 10.25 -29.31
C VAL A 65 35.15 10.28 -28.96
N ALA A 66 35.69 9.13 -28.57
CA ALA A 66 36.93 8.57 -29.12
C ALA A 66 37.04 7.08 -28.80
N ALA A 67 37.40 6.30 -29.82
CA ALA A 67 37.56 4.85 -29.79
C ALA A 67 38.96 4.40 -29.31
N ALA A 68 39.06 3.10 -28.99
CA ALA A 68 40.23 2.26 -28.72
C ALA A 68 40.68 2.09 -27.24
N PRO A 69 41.47 1.05 -26.91
CA PRO A 69 41.32 -0.36 -27.24
C PRO A 69 41.33 -1.27 -25.98
N THR A 70 40.96 -2.54 -26.21
CA THR A 70 40.98 -3.69 -25.31
C THR A 70 42.25 -3.85 -24.46
N LEU A 71 42.08 -4.04 -23.14
CA LEU A 71 43.10 -4.62 -22.27
C LEU A 71 42.53 -5.82 -21.51
N LYS A 72 42.96 -7.01 -21.94
CA LYS A 72 42.90 -8.28 -21.19
C LYS A 72 43.55 -8.06 -19.81
N ARG A 73 42.84 -8.41 -18.73
CA ARG A 73 43.48 -8.74 -17.45
C ARG A 73 43.19 -10.17 -17.05
N LYS A 74 44.28 -10.79 -16.62
CA LYS A 74 44.56 -12.19 -16.36
C LYS A 74 44.15 -12.55 -14.93
N SER A 75 43.62 -13.76 -14.82
CA SER A 75 43.35 -14.60 -13.65
C SER A 75 44.12 -14.33 -12.34
N ALA A 76 43.41 -14.49 -11.22
CA ALA A 76 43.94 -15.15 -10.03
C ALA A 76 42.79 -15.93 -9.37
N GLU A 77 42.96 -17.25 -9.35
CA GLU A 77 42.18 -18.19 -8.55
C GLU A 77 42.44 -17.90 -7.07
N GLU A 78 41.38 -17.75 -6.26
CA GLU A 78 41.43 -18.15 -4.86
C GLU A 78 40.17 -18.94 -4.54
N ASP A 79 40.45 -20.17 -4.13
CA ASP A 79 39.58 -21.20 -3.63
C ASP A 79 39.03 -20.77 -2.27
N GLY A 80 37.71 -20.62 -2.17
CA GLY A 80 37.08 -19.89 -1.08
C GLY A 80 35.69 -20.40 -0.77
N SER A 81 35.62 -21.65 -0.31
CA SER A 81 34.60 -22.21 0.60
C SER A 81 33.22 -21.54 0.54
N MET A 82 32.35 -22.08 -0.30
CA MET A 82 30.92 -21.76 -0.33
C MET A 82 30.30 -22.08 1.05
N PRO A 83 29.83 -21.09 1.84
CA PRO A 83 28.99 -21.40 2.98
C PRO A 83 27.67 -21.95 2.44
N ALA A 84 27.35 -23.20 2.82
CA ALA A 84 26.08 -23.84 2.54
C ALA A 84 24.93 -22.85 2.81
N LYS A 85 24.34 -22.34 1.73
CA LYS A 85 23.12 -21.54 1.78
C LYS A 85 22.05 -22.43 2.40
N LYS A 86 21.86 -22.33 3.72
CA LYS A 86 20.68 -22.81 4.42
C LYS A 86 19.49 -22.30 3.60
N MET A 87 18.87 -23.20 2.84
CA MET A 87 17.61 -22.94 2.18
C MET A 87 16.65 -22.55 3.29
N LYS A 88 16.47 -21.24 3.44
CA LYS A 88 15.45 -20.66 4.28
C LYS A 88 14.16 -21.14 3.64
N ARG A 89 13.62 -22.24 4.17
CA ARG A 89 12.28 -22.73 3.88
C ARG A 89 11.40 -21.50 4.00
N HIS A 90 11.04 -20.93 2.85
CA HIS A 90 9.94 -20.00 2.79
C HIS A 90 8.75 -20.85 3.20
N SER A 91 8.40 -20.78 4.48
CA SER A 91 7.11 -21.22 4.95
C SER A 91 6.12 -20.43 4.12
N THR A 92 5.59 -21.07 3.07
CA THR A 92 4.33 -20.73 2.42
C THR A 92 3.21 -20.94 3.43
N ALA A 93 3.29 -20.21 4.54
CA ALA A 93 2.23 -20.04 5.50
C ALA A 93 1.24 -19.06 4.88
N GLY A 94 -0.02 -19.47 4.84
CA GLY A 94 -1.12 -18.72 4.26
C GLY A 94 -1.57 -19.28 2.92
N SER A 95 -1.85 -20.59 2.86
CA SER A 95 -3.04 -21.00 2.10
C SER A 95 -4.21 -20.26 2.76
N HIS A 96 -4.53 -19.08 2.24
CA HIS A 96 -5.80 -18.45 2.53
C HIS A 96 -6.84 -19.37 1.90
N THR A 97 -7.37 -20.29 2.71
CA THR A 97 -8.64 -20.93 2.47
C THR A 97 -9.65 -19.79 2.35
N THR A 98 -9.83 -19.29 1.12
CA THR A 98 -10.97 -18.48 0.75
C THR A 98 -12.15 -19.41 0.87
N SER A 99 -12.71 -19.52 2.08
CA SER A 99 -13.94 -20.24 2.30
C SER A 99 -15.01 -19.52 1.48
N GLU A 100 -15.35 -20.08 0.32
CA GLU A 100 -16.60 -19.82 -0.39
C GLU A 100 -17.75 -20.29 0.51
N SER A 101 -17.96 -19.59 1.63
CA SER A 101 -18.97 -19.97 2.61
C SER A 101 -20.09 -18.94 2.59
N SER A 102 -21.31 -19.46 2.51
CA SER A 102 -22.60 -18.78 2.53
C SER A 102 -23.06 -18.14 1.23
N ARG A 103 -23.71 -18.94 0.38
CA ARG A 103 -24.57 -18.47 -0.73
C ARG A 103 -25.85 -17.76 -0.26
N ASN A 104 -26.12 -17.68 1.05
CA ASN A 104 -27.40 -17.19 1.58
C ASN A 104 -27.28 -15.95 2.49
N ASP A 105 -26.08 -15.38 2.67
CA ASP A 105 -25.98 -14.10 3.37
C ASP A 105 -26.19 -12.95 2.37
N PRO A 106 -27.27 -12.16 2.47
CA PRO A 106 -27.48 -11.00 1.59
C PRO A 106 -26.35 -9.95 1.70
N MET A 107 -25.52 -10.02 2.74
CA MET A 107 -24.33 -9.18 2.92
C MET A 107 -23.04 -9.78 2.36
N ALA A 108 -23.05 -11.04 1.88
CA ALA A 108 -21.87 -11.66 1.30
C ALA A 108 -21.40 -10.90 0.06
N PHE A 109 -20.19 -10.33 0.12
CA PHE A 109 -19.60 -9.54 -0.95
C PHE A 109 -18.22 -10.08 -1.35
N GLY A 110 -18.19 -11.02 -2.29
CA GLY A 110 -16.94 -11.53 -2.86
C GLY A 110 -15.95 -12.01 -1.80
N PHE A 111 -14.67 -11.67 -1.98
CA PHE A 111 -13.61 -12.04 -1.05
C PHE A 111 -13.49 -11.06 0.12
N GLU A 112 -13.66 -11.54 1.35
CA GLU A 112 -13.43 -10.75 2.55
C GLU A 112 -11.96 -10.84 3.01
N PHE A 113 -11.35 -9.70 3.29
CA PHE A 113 -9.98 -9.58 3.77
C PHE A 113 -9.94 -8.97 5.16
N GLN A 114 -8.98 -9.43 5.97
CA GLN A 114 -8.77 -8.87 7.30
C GLN A 114 -8.09 -7.49 7.26
N THR A 115 -7.28 -7.21 6.23
CA THR A 115 -6.55 -5.93 6.10
C THR A 115 -6.63 -5.37 4.68
N SER A 116 -6.56 -4.04 4.57
CA SER A 116 -6.47 -3.35 3.27
C SER A 116 -5.23 -3.76 2.46
N SER A 117 -4.12 -4.02 3.16
CA SER A 117 -2.88 -4.47 2.52
C SER A 117 -3.05 -5.80 1.81
N ASP A 118 -3.81 -6.73 2.38
CA ASP A 118 -4.00 -8.05 1.78
C ASP A 118 -4.99 -7.99 0.61
N LEU A 119 -6.03 -7.16 0.71
CA LEU A 119 -6.90 -6.82 -0.42
C LEU A 119 -6.08 -6.28 -1.60
N TYR A 120 -5.25 -5.25 -1.39
CA TYR A 120 -4.47 -4.65 -2.48
C TYR A 120 -3.41 -5.59 -3.07
N LYS A 121 -2.74 -6.40 -2.23
CA LYS A 121 -1.80 -7.43 -2.72
C LYS A 121 -2.51 -8.46 -3.58
N ASN A 122 -3.69 -8.91 -3.16
CA ASN A 122 -4.49 -9.88 -3.90
C ASN A 122 -4.97 -9.28 -5.23
N LEU A 123 -5.55 -8.07 -5.20
CA LEU A 123 -5.96 -7.35 -6.40
C LEU A 123 -4.81 -7.16 -7.41
N LYS A 124 -3.62 -6.76 -6.94
CA LYS A 124 -2.43 -6.60 -7.78
C LYS A 124 -2.01 -7.93 -8.45
N LYS A 125 -2.13 -9.05 -7.73
CA LYS A 125 -1.87 -10.38 -8.29
C LYS A 125 -2.91 -10.75 -9.35
N TYR A 126 -4.19 -10.47 -9.10
CA TYR A 126 -5.27 -10.71 -10.06
C TYR A 126 -5.12 -9.89 -11.33
N ALA A 127 -4.81 -8.59 -11.20
CA ALA A 127 -4.68 -7.68 -12.33
C ALA A 127 -3.50 -8.03 -13.27
N ARG A 128 -2.45 -8.66 -12.74
CA ARG A 128 -1.30 -9.13 -13.55
C ARG A 128 -1.57 -10.42 -14.31
N LYS A 129 -2.49 -11.26 -13.81
CA LYS A 129 -2.74 -12.60 -14.36
C LYS A 129 -3.80 -12.60 -15.46
N ASN A 130 -4.81 -11.72 -15.34
CA ASN A 130 -5.97 -11.76 -16.21
C ASN A 130 -6.12 -10.46 -16.98
N ALA A 131 -6.29 -10.55 -18.30
CA ALA A 131 -6.64 -9.39 -19.14
C ALA A 131 -8.08 -8.90 -18.85
N ARG A 132 -8.96 -9.83 -18.49
CA ARG A 132 -10.33 -9.56 -18.03
C ARG A 132 -10.42 -9.82 -16.53
N ILE A 133 -10.84 -8.82 -15.76
CA ILE A 133 -10.86 -8.86 -14.30
C ILE A 133 -12.31 -8.68 -13.86
N ASN A 134 -12.88 -9.71 -13.25
CA ASN A 134 -14.10 -9.59 -12.45
C ASN A 134 -13.74 -9.85 -10.99
N TYR A 135 -13.49 -8.78 -10.25
CA TYR A 135 -12.97 -8.84 -8.89
C TYR A 135 -13.95 -8.18 -7.93
N LYS A 136 -14.37 -8.92 -6.91
CA LYS A 136 -15.22 -8.43 -5.82
C LYS A 136 -14.53 -8.74 -4.51
N ALA A 137 -14.28 -7.72 -3.70
CA ALA A 137 -13.65 -7.88 -2.41
C ALA A 137 -14.10 -6.85 -1.40
N CYS A 138 -14.08 -7.19 -0.13
CA CYS A 138 -14.29 -6.26 0.96
C CYS A 138 -13.28 -6.41 2.08
N HIS A 139 -13.15 -5.39 2.90
CA HIS A 139 -12.56 -5.47 4.23
C HIS A 139 -13.25 -4.47 5.15
N SER A 140 -13.25 -4.73 6.45
CA SER A 140 -13.77 -3.81 7.45
C SER A 140 -12.65 -3.10 8.20
N ILE A 141 -12.89 -1.86 8.61
CA ILE A 141 -12.00 -1.05 9.44
C ILE A 141 -12.81 -0.44 10.59
N VAL A 142 -12.13 -0.03 11.66
CA VAL A 142 -12.76 0.80 12.68
C VAL A 142 -13.03 2.18 12.08
N ALA A 143 -14.23 2.71 12.32
CA ALA A 143 -14.61 4.03 11.84
C ALA A 143 -13.77 5.11 12.54
N ASP A 144 -13.33 6.09 11.77
CA ASP A 144 -12.67 7.28 12.28
C ASP A 144 -13.64 8.46 12.08
N PRO A 145 -14.08 9.15 13.14
CA PRO A 145 -15.04 10.24 13.04
C PRO A 145 -14.51 11.45 12.25
N ALA A 146 -13.19 11.57 12.06
CA ALA A 146 -12.62 12.60 11.21
C ALA A 146 -12.77 12.31 9.70
N TRP A 147 -13.16 11.08 9.34
CA TRP A 147 -13.22 10.60 7.96
C TRP A 147 -14.62 10.17 7.55
N ASP A 148 -15.26 11.05 6.78
CA ASP A 148 -16.52 10.77 6.11
C ASP A 148 -16.39 9.61 5.10
N LEU A 149 -17.51 8.94 4.81
CA LEU A 149 -17.56 7.83 3.85
C LEU A 149 -17.06 8.26 2.45
N GLU A 150 -17.35 9.50 2.04
CA GLU A 150 -16.85 10.06 0.78
C GLU A 150 -15.31 10.13 0.75
N LYS A 151 -14.70 10.77 1.76
CA LYS A 151 -13.24 10.89 1.86
C LYS A 151 -12.59 9.51 1.88
N ARG A 152 -13.22 8.54 2.56
CA ARG A 152 -12.75 7.16 2.61
C ARG A 152 -12.81 6.48 1.24
N ALA A 153 -13.92 6.58 0.52
CA ALA A 153 -14.05 6.02 -0.83
C ALA A 153 -13.05 6.64 -1.81
N GLN A 154 -12.84 7.96 -1.75
CA GLN A 154 -11.85 8.67 -2.57
C GLN A 154 -10.41 8.22 -2.26
N LEU A 155 -10.07 8.03 -0.97
CA LEU A 155 -8.77 7.52 -0.54
C LEU A 155 -8.52 6.12 -1.11
N VAL A 156 -9.50 5.22 -0.98
CA VAL A 156 -9.41 3.85 -1.49
C VAL A 156 -9.27 3.85 -3.01
N ALA A 157 -10.04 4.66 -3.74
CA ALA A 157 -9.91 4.78 -5.19
C ALA A 157 -8.49 5.22 -5.60
N ARG A 158 -7.90 6.19 -4.88
CA ARG A 158 -6.51 6.61 -5.09
C ARG A 158 -5.52 5.48 -4.83
N ASP A 159 -5.72 4.72 -3.76
CA ASP A 159 -4.84 3.62 -3.36
C ASP A 159 -4.91 2.45 -4.34
N ILE A 160 -6.11 2.08 -4.83
CA ILE A 160 -6.27 1.07 -5.89
C ILE A 160 -5.39 1.47 -7.09
N ARG A 161 -5.55 2.68 -7.63
CA ARG A 161 -4.74 3.15 -8.78
C ARG A 161 -3.25 3.04 -8.50
N LYS A 162 -2.79 3.51 -7.33
CA LYS A 162 -1.35 3.57 -7.00
C LYS A 162 -0.73 2.21 -6.70
N ILE A 163 -1.44 1.33 -5.99
CA ILE A 163 -0.87 0.09 -5.44
C ILE A 163 -1.07 -1.08 -6.40
N SER A 164 -2.27 -1.22 -6.99
CA SER A 164 -2.60 -2.32 -7.91
C SER A 164 -2.25 -2.04 -9.37
N HIS A 165 -1.92 -0.79 -9.71
CA HIS A 165 -1.61 -0.33 -11.07
C HIS A 165 -2.75 -0.50 -12.09
N ILE A 166 -3.99 -0.43 -11.62
CA ILE A 166 -5.15 -0.39 -12.52
C ILE A 166 -5.30 1.03 -13.05
N SER A 167 -5.35 1.17 -14.38
CA SER A 167 -5.42 2.46 -15.06
C SER A 167 -6.84 3.00 -15.06
N PHE A 168 -7.11 4.03 -14.25
CA PHE A 168 -8.34 4.82 -14.32
C PHE A 168 -8.11 6.23 -13.75
N ASN A 169 -9.00 7.16 -14.09
CA ASN A 169 -8.95 8.51 -13.52
C ASN A 169 -9.74 8.59 -12.21
N HIS A 170 -9.08 8.38 -11.06
CA HIS A 170 -9.72 8.48 -9.75
C HIS A 170 -10.23 9.89 -9.38
N LYS A 171 -9.93 10.93 -10.17
CA LYS A 171 -10.45 12.29 -9.95
C LYS A 171 -11.76 12.56 -10.70
N MET A 172 -12.13 11.71 -11.66
CA MET A 172 -13.30 11.90 -12.51
C MET A 172 -14.17 10.66 -12.44
N THR A 173 -15.32 10.79 -11.77
CA THR A 173 -16.28 9.69 -11.68
C THR A 173 -17.03 9.52 -12.99
N ALA A 174 -17.41 8.27 -13.29
CA ALA A 174 -18.17 7.89 -14.48
C ALA A 174 -19.65 8.28 -14.40
N ALA A 175 -20.16 8.43 -13.18
CA ALA A 175 -21.53 8.76 -12.84
C ALA A 175 -21.53 9.64 -11.57
N PRO A 176 -22.64 10.34 -11.28
CA PRO A 176 -22.84 10.96 -9.97
C PRO A 176 -22.61 9.93 -8.86
N ALA A 177 -22.00 10.36 -7.75
CA ALA A 177 -21.81 9.49 -6.61
C ALA A 177 -23.17 9.03 -6.08
N MET A 178 -23.31 7.74 -5.80
CA MET A 178 -24.51 7.22 -5.16
C MET A 178 -24.31 7.32 -3.65
N GLN A 179 -25.09 8.17 -3.01
CA GLN A 179 -24.95 8.48 -1.59
C GLN A 179 -26.24 8.19 -0.84
N SER A 180 -26.08 7.56 0.32
CA SER A 180 -27.08 7.41 1.37
C SER A 180 -26.45 7.81 2.69
N GLN A 181 -27.22 7.81 3.77
CA GLN A 181 -26.69 7.99 5.12
C GLN A 181 -25.69 6.89 5.47
N MET A 182 -25.95 5.65 5.03
CA MET A 182 -25.16 4.48 5.43
C MET A 182 -24.05 4.10 4.44
N PHE A 183 -24.01 4.69 3.24
CA PHE A 183 -23.02 4.34 2.23
C PHE A 183 -22.73 5.47 1.25
N HIS A 184 -21.52 5.43 0.68
CA HIS A 184 -21.09 6.29 -0.40
C HIS A 184 -20.35 5.47 -1.45
N THR A 185 -20.83 5.52 -2.70
CA THR A 185 -20.31 4.74 -3.82
C THR A 185 -19.79 5.65 -4.93
N LEU A 186 -18.54 5.40 -5.34
CA LEU A 186 -17.87 6.04 -6.46
C LEU A 186 -17.67 5.04 -7.59
N ARG A 187 -18.00 5.43 -8.82
CA ARG A 187 -17.80 4.63 -10.03
C ARG A 187 -16.82 5.35 -10.97
N PHE A 188 -15.89 4.61 -11.56
CA PHE A 188 -14.85 5.12 -12.46
C PHE A 188 -14.78 4.27 -13.72
N ARG A 189 -14.49 4.88 -14.86
CA ARG A 189 -14.18 4.16 -16.11
C ARG A 189 -12.69 3.83 -16.18
N CYS A 190 -12.38 2.63 -16.64
CA CYS A 190 -11.03 2.22 -16.94
C CYS A 190 -10.48 3.01 -18.13
N THR A 191 -9.20 3.37 -18.07
CA THR A 191 -8.49 4.12 -19.11
C THR A 191 -7.41 3.25 -19.78
N CYS A 192 -7.60 1.93 -19.78
CA CYS A 192 -6.62 0.98 -20.30
C CYS A 192 -6.35 1.14 -21.81
N ALA A 193 -7.39 1.44 -22.59
CA ALA A 193 -7.28 1.57 -24.05
C ALA A 193 -6.71 2.93 -24.48
N SER A 194 -6.83 3.97 -23.65
CA SER A 194 -6.39 5.33 -24.00
C SER A 194 -4.91 5.58 -23.75
N SER A 195 -4.23 4.80 -22.90
CA SER A 195 -2.83 5.05 -22.54
C SER A 195 -1.80 4.69 -23.60
N THR A 196 -2.21 4.06 -24.71
CA THR A 196 -1.29 3.67 -25.79
C THR A 196 -0.88 4.81 -26.72
N ALA A 197 -1.49 6.00 -26.61
CA ALA A 197 -1.34 7.06 -27.61
C ALA A 197 -0.33 8.18 -27.29
N GLU A 198 0.11 8.37 -26.04
CA GLU A 198 0.74 9.66 -25.65
C GLU A 198 2.18 9.61 -25.11
N SER A 199 2.89 8.47 -25.15
CA SER A 199 4.23 8.38 -24.52
C SER A 199 5.40 8.12 -25.48
N SER A 200 5.26 8.40 -26.77
CA SER A 200 6.37 8.36 -27.73
C SER A 200 6.51 9.66 -28.53
N GLU A 201 6.71 10.76 -27.83
CA GLU A 201 7.25 11.99 -28.42
C GLU A 201 8.79 11.96 -28.33
N ALA A 202 9.40 11.03 -29.06
CA ALA A 202 10.81 11.12 -29.45
C ALA A 202 11.11 10.12 -30.57
N VAL A 203 11.67 10.65 -31.65
CA VAL A 203 12.30 9.96 -32.79
C VAL A 203 11.35 9.66 -33.96
N LEU A 204 11.18 10.71 -34.76
CA LEU A 204 11.01 10.67 -36.21
C LEU A 204 11.75 9.48 -36.85
N LYS A 205 11.03 8.60 -37.53
CA LYS A 205 11.22 8.35 -38.96
C LYS A 205 10.10 7.48 -39.54
N GLN A 206 9.54 8.01 -40.62
CA GLN A 206 8.42 7.52 -41.42
C GLN A 206 8.54 6.04 -41.82
N GLY A 207 7.40 5.36 -41.76
CA GLY A 207 7.15 4.08 -42.40
C GLY A 207 5.68 3.72 -42.29
N ASN A 208 4.90 4.12 -43.30
CA ASN A 208 3.49 3.78 -43.53
C ASN A 208 3.11 2.38 -43.05
N GLN A 209 2.21 2.27 -42.08
CA GLN A 209 1.19 1.22 -42.05
C GLN A 209 -0.09 1.75 -41.37
N ASP A 210 -1.04 2.12 -42.21
CA ASP A 210 -2.47 2.21 -41.89
C ASP A 210 -2.96 0.84 -41.40
N MET A 211 -2.86 0.62 -40.09
CA MET A 211 -3.58 -0.42 -39.39
C MET A 211 -4.43 0.25 -38.33
N SER A 212 -5.45 0.99 -38.79
CA SER A 212 -6.61 1.39 -37.98
C SER A 212 -7.34 0.13 -37.49
N LYS A 213 -6.74 -0.55 -36.51
CA LYS A 213 -7.42 -1.56 -35.72
C LYS A 213 -8.46 -0.82 -34.89
N ASN A 214 -9.73 -1.06 -35.20
CA ASN A 214 -10.88 -0.70 -34.36
C ASN A 214 -10.77 -1.40 -32.99
N SER A 215 -9.87 -0.91 -32.13
CA SER A 215 -9.86 -1.32 -30.73
C SER A 215 -11.08 -0.68 -30.09
N ASN A 216 -12.09 -1.49 -29.83
CA ASN A 216 -13.26 -1.06 -29.06
C ASN A 216 -12.77 -0.37 -27.78
N PRO A 217 -13.39 0.76 -27.39
CA PRO A 217 -12.99 1.48 -26.20
C PRO A 217 -13.11 0.57 -24.97
N CYS A 218 -12.16 0.69 -24.03
CA CYS A 218 -12.18 -0.02 -22.76
C CYS A 218 -13.49 0.29 -22.01
N THR A 219 -14.37 -0.71 -21.85
CA THR A 219 -15.65 -0.58 -21.12
C THR A 219 -15.53 -0.94 -19.64
N GLY A 220 -14.31 -1.12 -19.14
CA GLY A 220 -14.08 -1.50 -17.75
C GLY A 220 -14.58 -0.46 -16.76
N GLU A 221 -15.12 -0.92 -15.65
CA GLU A 221 -15.64 -0.13 -14.55
C GLU A 221 -14.99 -0.53 -13.22
N ILE A 222 -14.70 0.47 -12.40
CA ILE A 222 -14.22 0.32 -11.03
C ILE A 222 -15.25 0.98 -10.12
N GLU A 223 -15.77 0.24 -9.16
CA GLU A 223 -16.71 0.70 -8.16
C GLU A 223 -16.08 0.55 -6.77
N VAL A 224 -16.11 1.63 -6.00
CA VAL A 224 -15.61 1.69 -4.63
C VAL A 224 -16.75 2.19 -3.75
N THR A 225 -17.14 1.37 -2.78
CA THR A 225 -18.20 1.70 -1.83
C THR A 225 -17.63 1.69 -0.42
N ALA A 226 -17.79 2.79 0.30
CA ALA A 226 -17.59 2.84 1.74
C ALA A 226 -18.97 2.84 2.41
N MET A 227 -19.17 1.98 3.40
CA MET A 227 -20.43 1.87 4.13
C MET A 227 -20.19 1.69 5.62
N GLU A 228 -21.18 2.05 6.43
CA GLU A 228 -21.15 1.80 7.88
C GLU A 228 -21.20 0.29 8.17
N ASP A 229 -20.42 -0.16 9.15
CA ASP A 229 -20.36 -1.55 9.56
C ASP A 229 -20.39 -1.66 11.08
N ASN A 230 -21.54 -2.03 11.63
CA ASN A 230 -21.76 -2.15 13.07
C ASN A 230 -21.58 -3.60 13.58
N ARG A 231 -20.94 -4.48 12.80
CA ARG A 231 -20.77 -5.90 13.15
C ARG A 231 -19.59 -6.17 14.09
N HIS A 232 -18.88 -5.14 14.54
CA HIS A 232 -17.75 -5.30 15.44
C HIS A 232 -18.22 -5.83 16.81
N SER A 233 -17.64 -6.93 17.30
CA SER A 233 -18.09 -7.61 18.54
C SER A 233 -18.04 -6.74 19.80
N LEU A 234 -17.14 -5.76 19.83
CA LEU A 234 -17.02 -4.78 20.92
C LEU A 234 -17.95 -3.56 20.79
N GLY A 235 -18.83 -3.51 19.78
CA GLY A 235 -19.78 -2.41 19.59
C GLY A 235 -19.16 -1.11 19.07
N PHE A 236 -17.90 -1.12 18.62
CA PHE A 236 -17.29 0.04 17.97
C PHE A 236 -17.89 0.26 16.58
N PRO A 237 -18.16 1.51 16.18
CA PRO A 237 -18.57 1.80 14.82
C PRO A 237 -17.45 1.42 13.86
N GLY A 238 -17.79 0.67 12.82
CA GLY A 238 -16.90 0.27 11.75
C GLY A 238 -17.29 0.90 10.42
N GLN A 239 -16.41 0.76 9.44
CA GLN A 239 -16.68 1.04 8.03
C GLN A 239 -16.27 -0.19 7.22
N GLN A 240 -17.16 -0.69 6.37
CA GLN A 240 -16.82 -1.72 5.38
C GLN A 240 -16.48 -1.04 4.06
N ILE A 241 -15.33 -1.41 3.50
CA ILE A 241 -14.88 -0.98 2.18
C ILE A 241 -15.14 -2.13 1.21
N ARG A 242 -15.94 -1.87 0.18
CA ARG A 242 -16.24 -2.81 -0.92
C ARG A 242 -15.62 -2.30 -2.21
N VAL A 243 -14.92 -3.19 -2.90
CA VAL A 243 -14.27 -2.93 -4.19
C VAL A 243 -14.81 -3.91 -5.21
N HIS A 244 -15.37 -3.39 -6.30
CA HIS A 244 -15.83 -4.18 -7.44
C HIS A 244 -15.18 -3.66 -8.71
N ILE A 245 -14.45 -4.52 -9.41
CA ILE A 245 -13.77 -4.18 -10.66
C ILE A 245 -14.28 -5.13 -11.73
N ARG A 246 -14.80 -4.57 -12.81
CA ARG A 246 -15.23 -5.27 -14.01
C ARG A 246 -14.41 -4.75 -15.18
N HIS A 247 -13.54 -5.56 -15.74
CA HIS A 247 -12.61 -5.18 -16.81
C HIS A 247 -12.50 -6.30 -17.83
#